data_AF-A0A948V4V0-F1
#
_entry.id   AF-A0A948V4V0-F1
#
_cell.length_a   1.000
_cell.length_b   1.000
_cell.length_c   1.000
_cell.angle_alpha   90.00
_cell.angle_beta   90.00
_cell.angle_gamma   90.00
#
_symmetry.space_group_name_H-M   'P 1'
#
loop_
_entity.id
_entity.type
_entity.pdbx_description
1 polymer ?
#
loop_
_entity_poly.entity_id
_entity_poly.type
_entity_poly.pdbx_seq_one_letter_code
_entity_poly.pdbx_strand_id
1 'polypeptide(L)' 'MNQELAKVVKIYSTGTHQELSSYLIGKSKDTIIGMLVDLLTMYINDKNSSTIREFLTVALSGYEHKVGKIGYN' A
#
# COMPACT_ATOMS: atom_id res chain seq x y z
N MET A 1 -5.37 4.62 2.47
CA MET A 1 -3.98 4.17 2.70
C MET A 1 -3.05 5.37 2.64
N ASN A 2 -2.03 5.43 3.50
CA ASN A 2 -0.98 6.44 3.44
C ASN A 2 -0.27 6.40 2.08
N GLN A 3 0.05 7.55 1.49
CA GLN A 3 0.69 7.66 0.18
C GLN A 3 2.05 6.94 0.13
N GLU A 4 2.79 6.92 1.24
CA GLU A 4 4.07 6.22 1.35
C GLU A 4 3.89 4.70 1.26
N LEU A 5 2.94 4.16 2.04
CA LEU A 5 2.61 2.74 1.99
C LEU A 5 2.06 2.34 0.60
N ALA A 6 1.25 3.20 -0.01
CA ALA A 6 0.72 3.02 -1.36
C ALA A 6 1.83 2.88 -2.41
N LYS A 7 2.87 3.70 -2.29
CA LYS A 7 4.02 3.70 -3.19
C LYS A 7 4.90 2.47 -2.99
N VAL A 8 5.13 2.06 -1.74
CA VAL A 8 5.86 0.82 -1.41
C VAL A 8 5.14 -0.40 -1.98
N VAL A 9 3.82 -0.50 -1.76
CA VAL A 9 3.00 -1.61 -2.26
C VAL A 9 3.04 -1.68 -3.80
N LYS A 10 3.00 -0.52 -4.48
CA LYS A 10 3.12 -0.45 -5.93
C LYS A 10 4.51 -0.90 -6.42
N ILE A 11 5.59 -0.38 -5.83
CA ILE A 11 6.97 -0.75 -6.21
C ILE A 11 7.20 -2.24 -5.97
N TYR A 12 6.73 -2.79 -4.84
CA TYR A 12 6.82 -4.22 -4.56
C TYR A 12 6.13 -5.08 -5.63
N SER A 13 5.02 -4.59 -6.19
CA SER A 13 4.18 -5.37 -7.12
C SER A 13 4.53 -5.22 -8.59
N THR A 14 5.26 -4.17 -8.96
CA THR A 14 5.53 -3.81 -10.37
C THR A 14 6.98 -3.49 -10.67
N GLY A 15 7.73 -3.09 -9.65
CA GLY A 15 9.13 -2.72 -9.77
C GLY A 15 10.06 -3.89 -9.46
N THR A 16 11.35 -3.59 -9.52
CA THR A 16 12.42 -4.51 -9.17
C THR A 16 12.68 -4.51 -7.66
N HIS A 17 13.31 -5.58 -7.16
CA HIS A 17 13.78 -5.63 -5.79
C HIS A 17 14.75 -4.48 -5.46
N GLN A 18 15.56 -4.06 -6.44
CA GLN A 18 16.51 -2.96 -6.29
C GLN A 18 15.80 -1.62 -6.10
N GLU A 19 14.78 -1.33 -6.90
CA GLU A 19 13.95 -0.12 -6.74
C GLU A 19 13.26 -0.07 -5.38
N LEU A 20 12.73 -1.21 -4.93
CA LEU A 20 12.12 -1.32 -3.60
C LEU A 20 13.15 -1.05 -2.50
N SER A 21 14.30 -1.71 -2.56
CA SER A 21 15.36 -1.55 -1.58
C SER A 21 15.88 -0.12 -1.53
N SER A 22 16.15 0.50 -2.69
CA SER A 22 16.56 1.90 -2.77
C SER A 22 15.50 2.85 -2.22
N TYR A 23 14.22 2.59 -2.50
CA TYR A 23 13.12 3.40 -1.98
C TYR A 23 13.05 3.34 -0.45
N LEU A 24 13.18 2.15 0.15
CA LEU A 24 13.10 1.96 1.60
C LEU A 24 14.33 2.50 2.33
N ILE A 25 15.54 2.28 1.81
CA ILE A 25 16.79 2.78 2.40
C ILE A 25 16.80 4.31 2.47
N GLY A 26 16.16 4.99 1.51
CA GLY A 26 16.04 6.44 1.48
C GLY A 26 15.06 7.04 2.50
N LYS A 27 14.35 6.24 3.29
CA LYS A 27 13.34 6.72 4.25
C LYS A 27 13.90 6.80 5.68
N SER A 28 13.36 7.72 6.47
CA SER A 28 13.67 7.78 7.89
C SER A 28 13.11 6.54 8.62
N LYS A 29 13.73 6.18 9.74
CA LYS A 29 13.26 5.09 10.60
C LYS A 29 11.80 5.29 11.01
N ASP A 30 11.41 6.50 11.37
CA ASP A 30 10.04 6.83 11.77
C ASP A 30 9.03 6.61 10.63
N THR A 31 9.42 6.92 9.39
CA THR A 31 8.57 6.67 8.22
C THR A 31 8.35 5.18 8.00
N ILE A 32 9.40 4.36 8.15
CA ILE A 32 9.29 2.90 8.02
C ILE A 32 8.41 2.32 9.12
N ILE A 33 8.59 2.78 10.37
CA ILE A 33 7.73 2.36 11.49
C ILE A 33 6.27 2.72 11.22
N GLY A 34 5.99 3.95 10.75
CA GLY A 34 4.64 4.37 10.39
C GLY A 34 4.02 3.50 9.31
N MET A 35 4.74 3.21 8.22
CA MET A 35 4.25 2.32 7.15
C MET A 35 3.96 0.90 7.65
N LEU A 36 4.80 0.36 8.55
CA LEU A 36 4.58 -0.96 9.12
C LEU A 36 3.33 -1.00 10.01
N VAL A 37 3.15 0.02 10.86
CA VAL A 37 1.96 0.15 11.71
C VAL A 37 0.69 0.32 10.86
N ASP A 38 0.74 1.13 9.81
CA ASP A 38 -0.37 1.31 8.87
C ASP A 38 -0.74 -0.01 8.18
N LEU A 39 0.26 -0.77 7.73
CA LEU A 39 0.06 -2.07 7.09
C LEU A 39 -0.58 -3.08 8.04
N LEU A 40 -0.07 -3.18 9.27
CA LEU A 40 -0.62 -4.08 10.30
C LEU A 40 -2.05 -3.67 10.68
N THR A 41 -2.30 -2.37 10.87
CA THR A 41 -3.63 -1.83 11.19
C THR A 41 -4.63 -2.17 10.10
N MET A 42 -4.24 -2.02 8.83
CA MET A 42 -5.08 -2.37 7.69
C MET A 42 -5.33 -3.88 7.63
N TYR A 43 -4.29 -4.71 7.80
CA TYR A 43 -4.41 -6.17 7.79
C TYR A 43 -5.32 -6.69 8.92
N ILE A 44 -5.19 -6.15 10.13
CA ILE A 44 -6.00 -6.56 11.29
C ILE A 44 -7.47 -6.17 11.11
N ASN A 45 -7.74 -4.96 10.60
CA ASN A 45 -9.11 -4.45 10.44
C ASN A 45 -9.80 -4.96 9.17
N ASP A 46 -9.05 -5.48 8.22
CA ASP A 46 -9.56 -6.09 7.00
C ASP A 46 -9.25 -7.58 7.00
N LYS A 47 -10.16 -8.33 7.61
CA LYS A 47 -10.07 -9.78 7.87
C LYS A 47 -9.66 -10.61 6.65
N ASN A 48 -9.91 -10.12 5.44
CA ASN A 48 -9.60 -10.80 4.19
C ASN A 48 -8.55 -10.08 3.34
N SER A 49 -7.89 -9.01 3.84
CA SER A 49 -6.97 -8.16 3.06
C SER A 49 -7.59 -7.63 1.75
N SER A 50 -8.91 -7.43 1.73
CA SER A 50 -9.68 -7.02 0.56
C SER A 50 -9.31 -5.64 0.05
N THR A 51 -9.07 -4.68 0.93
CA THR A 51 -8.61 -3.30 0.71
C THR A 51 -7.22 -3.28 0.07
N ILE A 52 -6.29 -4.13 0.53
CA ILE A 52 -4.95 -4.21 -0.08
C ILE A 52 -5.05 -4.76 -1.50
N ARG A 53 -5.86 -5.82 -1.71
CA ARG A 53 -6.09 -6.37 -3.05
C ARG A 53 -6.82 -5.41 -3.97
N GLU A 54 -7.82 -4.69 -3.47
CA GLU A 54 -8.56 -3.67 -4.22
C GLU A 54 -7.63 -2.54 -4.65
N PHE A 55 -6.85 -2.00 -3.71
CA PHE A 55 -5.85 -0.99 -4.02
C PHE A 55 -4.86 -1.47 -5.09
N LEU A 56 -4.33 -2.69 -4.96
CA LEU A 56 -3.41 -3.27 -5.94
C LEU A 56 -4.06 -3.37 -7.32
N THR A 57 -5.26 -3.91 -7.39
CA THR A 57 -6.00 -4.09 -8.65
C THR A 57 -6.23 -2.75 -9.34
N VAL A 58 -6.67 -1.74 -8.59
CA VAL A 58 -6.91 -0.38 -9.09
C VAL A 58 -5.61 0.30 -9.54
N ALA A 59 -4.56 0.23 -8.71
CA ALA A 59 -3.26 0.84 -8.98
C ALA A 59 -2.54 0.22 -10.19
N LEU A 60 -2.66 -1.11 -10.36
CA LEU A 60 -2.13 -1.83 -11.52
C LEU A 60 -2.89 -1.51 -12.80
N SER A 61 -4.19 -1.25 -12.69
CA SER A 61 -5.06 -0.93 -13.83
C SER A 61 -4.95 0.54 -14.27
N GLY A 62 -4.10 1.34 -13.61
CA GLY A 62 -3.90 2.76 -13.94
C GLY A 62 -5.00 3.69 -13.42
N TYR A 63 -5.90 3.20 -12.57
CA TYR A 63 -6.98 3.99 -11.97
C TYR A 63 -6.56 4.51 -10.59
N GLU A 64 -7.18 5.62 -10.15
CA GLU A 64 -6.98 6.14 -8.80
C GLU A 64 -7.95 5.48 -7.81
N HIS A 65 -7.40 4.96 -6.71
CA HIS A 65 -8.20 4.39 -5.64
C HIS A 65 -8.91 5.50 -4.85
N LYS A 66 -10.26 5.55 -4.94
CA LYS A 66 -11.08 6.44 -4.12
C LYS A 66 -11.30 5.86 -2.72
N VAL A 67 -11.19 6.71 -1.69
CA VAL A 67 -11.51 6.34 -0.31
C VAL A 67 -13.03 6.31 -0.16
N GLY A 68 -13.64 5.20 -0.57
CA GLY A 68 -15.08 4.94 -0.47
C GLY A 68 -15.42 3.63 -1.14
N LYS A 69 -16.18 2.75 -0.46
CA LYS A 69 -16.55 1.43 -0.98
C LYS A 69 -17.16 1.54 -2.37
N ILE A 70 -16.65 0.75 -3.32
CA ILE A 70 -17.32 0.51 -4.60
C ILE A 70 -18.39 -0.56 -4.35
N GLY A 71 -19.53 -0.16 -3.75
CA GLY A 71 -20.66 -1.06 -3.46
C GLY A 71 -21.66 -0.46 -2.48
N TYR A 72 -22.96 -0.68 -2.74
CA TYR A 72 -24.10 -0.17 -1.94
C TYR A 72 -24.03 -0.61 -0.47
N ASN A 73 -24.50 0.29 0.41
CA ASN A 73 -24.62 0.14 1.87
C ASN A 73 -25.26 -1.18 2.31
#